data_AF-A0A846HL58-F1
#
_entry.id   AF-A0A846HL58-F1
#
_cell.length_a   1.000
_cell.length_b   1.000
_cell.length_c   1.000
_cell.angle_alpha   90.00
_cell.angle_beta   90.00
_cell.angle_gamma   90.00
#
_symmetry.space_group_name_H-M   'P 1'
#
loop_
_entity.id
_entity.type
_entity.pdbx_description
1 polymer ?
#
loop_
_entity_poly.entity_id
_entity_poly.type
_entity_poly.pdbx_seq_one_letter_code
_entity_poly.pdbx_strand_id
1 'polypeptide(L)' 'MRDKRLVVRVTEYELLQLQHEADNRGVSNSDVVRAWIAQLPKPKKKTTPD' A
#
# COMPACT_ATOMS: atom_id res chain seq x y z
N MET A 1 -10.86 6.04 8.62
CA MET A 1 -9.69 6.96 8.62
C MET A 1 -8.42 6.18 8.30
N ARG A 2 -7.41 6.81 7.71
CA ARG A 2 -6.11 6.21 7.39
C ARG A 2 -5.09 6.67 8.46
N ASP A 3 -5.07 5.99 9.61
CA ASP A 3 -4.39 6.43 10.83
C ASP A 3 -3.08 5.67 11.13
N LYS A 4 -2.85 4.51 10.50
CA LYS A 4 -1.62 3.71 10.66
C LYS A 4 -0.61 4.03 9.56
N ARG A 5 0.65 4.25 9.94
CA ARG A 5 1.78 4.50 9.03
C ARG A 5 2.49 3.20 8.68
N LEU A 6 2.70 2.96 7.39
CA LEU A 6 3.57 1.91 6.86
C LEU A 6 4.86 2.56 6.36
N VAL A 7 6.02 2.07 6.80
CA VAL A 7 7.34 2.50 6.33
C VAL A 7 8.01 1.29 5.68
N VAL A 8 8.36 1.41 4.41
CA VAL A 8 9.04 0.36 3.64
C VAL A 8 10.33 0.93 3.10
N ARG A 9 11.44 0.21 3.25
CA ARG A 9 12.70 0.53 2.57
C ARG A 9 12.65 -0.12 1.19
N VAL A 10 12.91 0.68 0.18
CA VAL A 10 12.98 0.25 -1.22
C VAL A 10 14.24 0.84 -1.84
N THR A 11 14.70 0.22 -2.91
CA THR A 11 15.72 0.77 -3.79
C THR A 11 15.19 1.98 -4.55
N GLU A 12 16.10 2.78 -5.10
CA GLU A 12 15.73 3.91 -5.98
C GLU A 12 14.94 3.43 -7.20
N TYR A 13 15.34 2.30 -7.78
CA TYR A 13 14.67 1.73 -8.95
C TYR A 13 13.22 1.36 -8.66
N GLU A 14 12.95 0.68 -7.54
CA GLU A 14 11.60 0.32 -7.11
C GLU A 14 10.74 1.55 -6.83
N LEU A 15 11.32 2.61 -6.26
CA LEU A 15 10.61 3.88 -6.04
C LEU A 15 10.23 4.55 -7.37
N LEU A 16 11.13 4.55 -8.35
CA LEU A 16 10.85 5.09 -9.68
C LEU A 16 9.75 4.30 -10.40
N GLN A 17 9.78 2.95 -10.31
CA GLN A 17 8.71 2.11 -10.86
C GLN A 17 7.36 2.43 -10.21
N LEU A 18 7.34 2.59 -8.88
CA LEU A 18 6.12 2.93 -8.15
C LEU A 18 5.58 4.30 -8.55
N GLN A 19 6.46 5.28 -8.73
CA GLN A 19 6.09 6.63 -9.17
C GLN A 19 5.50 6.61 -10.59
N HIS A 20 6.15 5.92 -11.52
CA HIS A 20 5.66 5.81 -12.89
C HIS A 20 4.26 5.18 -12.96
N GLU A 21 4.00 4.14 -12.15
CA GLU A 21 2.67 3.54 -12.07
C GLU A 21 1.63 4.49 -11.45
N ALA A 22 2.03 5.27 -10.44
CA ALA A 22 1.18 6.26 -9.81
C ALA A 22 0.80 7.37 -10.81
N ASP A 23 1.76 7.85 -11.60
CA ASP A 23 1.56 8.86 -12.64
C ASP A 23 0.64 8.34 -13.74
N ASN A 24 0.84 7.12 -14.22
CA ASN A 24 0.00 6.48 -15.24
C ASN A 24 -1.47 6.35 -14.80
N ARG A 25 -1.70 6.16 -13.49
CA ARG A 25 -3.03 6.03 -12.90
C ARG A 25 -3.62 7.36 -12.43
N GLY A 26 -2.83 8.45 -12.40
CA GLY A 26 -3.22 9.73 -11.81
C GLY A 26 -3.48 9.67 -10.30
N VAL A 27 -2.76 8.82 -9.56
CA VAL A 27 -2.92 8.61 -8.11
C VAL A 27 -1.59 8.78 -7.38
N SER A 28 -1.60 8.71 -6.03
CA SER A 28 -0.36 8.73 -5.25
C SER A 28 0.28 7.34 -5.13
N ASN A 29 1.59 7.29 -4.88
CA ASN A 29 2.32 6.04 -4.55
C ASN A 29 1.63 5.25 -3.41
N SER A 30 1.09 5.97 -2.42
CA SER A 30 0.36 5.35 -1.31
C SER A 30 -0.94 4.68 -1.78
N ASP A 31 -1.62 5.23 -2.78
CA ASP A 31 -2.85 4.63 -3.31
C ASP A 31 -2.55 3.43 -4.21
N VAL A 32 -1.42 3.43 -4.94
CA VAL A 32 -0.94 2.23 -5.66
C VAL A 32 -0.69 1.08 -4.68
N VAL A 33 0.06 1.33 -3.61
CA VAL A 33 0.32 0.32 -2.56
C VAL A 33 -0.97 -0.15 -1.91
N ARG A 34 -1.92 0.75 -1.64
CA ARG A 34 -3.23 0.38 -1.08
C ARG A 34 -4.08 -0.45 -2.05
N ALA A 35 -4.08 -0.12 -3.34
CA ALA A 35 -4.78 -0.88 -4.36
C ALA A 35 -4.21 -2.30 -4.49
N TRP A 36 -2.90 -2.46 -4.29
CA TRP A 36 -2.28 -3.78 -4.18
C TRP A 36 -2.70 -4.50 -2.89
N ILE A 37 -2.62 -3.85 -1.72
CA ILE A 37 -3.06 -4.41 -0.43
C ILE A 37 -4.53 -4.85 -0.49
N ALA A 38 -5.39 -4.11 -1.20
CA ALA A 38 -6.82 -4.42 -1.33
C ALA A 38 -7.09 -5.73 -2.08
N GLN A 39 -6.14 -6.23 -2.86
CA GLN A 39 -6.24 -7.53 -3.55
C GLN A 39 -5.87 -8.71 -2.63
N LEU A 40 -5.26 -8.44 -1.47
CA LEU A 40 -4.91 -9.48 -0.52
C LEU A 40 -6.17 -10.05 0.16
N PRO A 41 -6.15 -11.32 0.59
CA PRO A 41 -7.26 -11.92 1.32
C PRO A 41 -7.62 -11.12 2.58
N LYS A 42 -8.91 -11.08 2.91
CA LYS A 42 -9.37 -10.45 4.15
C LYS A 42 -8.67 -11.10 5.35
N PRO A 43 -8.19 -10.31 6.33
CA PRO A 43 -7.60 -10.87 7.53
C PRO A 43 -8.64 -11.73 8.24
N LYS A 44 -8.27 -12.97 8.62
CA LYS A 44 -9.08 -13.75 9.55
C LYS A 44 -9.15 -12.94 10.84
N LYS A 45 -10.35 -12.55 11.27
CA LYS A 45 -10.55 -11.86 12.56
C LYS A 45 -9.89 -12.75 13.62
N LYS A 46 -8.74 -12.33 14.17
CA LYS A 46 -8.35 -12.80 15.50
C LYS A 46 -9.36 -12.14 16.42
N THR A 47 -10.27 -12.92 16.97
CA THR A 47 -11.01 -12.58 18.18
C THR A 47 -9.96 -12.28 19.25
N THR A 48 -9.56 -11.02 19.37
CA THR A 48 -8.94 -10.53 20.59
C THR A 48 -10.10 -10.39 21.58
N PRO A 49 -10.12 -11.16 22.69
CA PRO A 49 -11.08 -10.92 23.76
C PRO A 49 -10.81 -9.53 24.36
N ASP A 50 -11.89 -8.83 24.71
CA ASP A 50 -11.88 -7.55 25.45
C ASP A 50 -11.00 -7.58 26.72
#